data_AF-A0A061IVV9-F1
#
_entry.id   AF-A0A061IVV9-F1
#
_cell.length_a   1.000
_cell.length_b   1.000
_cell.length_c   1.000
_cell.angle_alpha   90.00
_cell.angle_beta   90.00
_cell.angle_gamma   90.00
#
_symmetry.space_group_name_H-M   'P 1'
#
loop_
_entity.id
_entity.type
_entity.pdbx_description
1 polymer ?
#
loop_
_entity_poly.entity_id
_entity_poly.type
_entity_poly.pdbx_seq_one_letter_code
_entity_poly.pdbx_strand_id
1 'polypeptide(L)'
;MWKWRPCSGRGLLEIPLTLEVSRRFCCRNCSQPPSWISQLRSDARQSKTAASYDVKIYDELVWRKMRFSFDKELWDPARMSSIVRRRLCLGNEETEYTVIGEVFAFPDREDAPVVNDPHHTCRLLWDHNSPSEKLLVQLSEHFPPLLWHAVRPSLDSLKRIFSEFLDVDAQHMKKYLPYYESVQNSIETSTKERLSETLSPVSIKDRFVEDMRRRDPKTIELDYSPEHNIFLGTSPHFRLVEDKLMKSNPFVFGWPLLLSDGNRYLEGTPLRMAAFRTIYSKSLLMFHTRLDLQVDHRLARLEEGDEEEILLDVPVFCTINYPQNTRLSGGKPLVQRFNDVMGTTYPLDTPVDVLAALAKETTTKGVKELLEELKFLTVASARAPEVERVIRISDDQLSSNRILGQLAYTIIYLALLNYERFVEEVFDVYKGHKSDLVRVACAKGAHIVERPDLIEQLVAAEPEGTRCKKMLQSSMHGLPTTANP
;
A
#
# COMPACT_ATOMS: atom_id res chain seq x y z
N MET A 1 -21.23 -4.36 24.73
CA MET A 1 -21.87 -5.08 25.86
C MET A 1 -22.51 -6.37 25.37
N TRP A 2 -21.81 -7.50 25.34
CA TRP A 2 -22.42 -8.84 25.23
C TRP A 2 -21.60 -9.86 26.04
N LYS A 3 -22.26 -10.50 27.02
CA LYS A 3 -21.80 -11.69 27.76
C LYS A 3 -22.48 -12.91 27.14
N TRP A 4 -21.70 -13.93 26.79
CA TRP A 4 -22.26 -15.24 26.44
C TRP A 4 -22.53 -16.06 27.72
N ARG A 5 -23.76 -16.57 27.88
CA ARG A 5 -24.06 -17.71 28.77
C ARG A 5 -24.09 -19.00 27.95
N PRO A 6 -23.62 -20.13 28.52
CA PRO A 6 -23.62 -21.41 27.84
C PRO A 6 -24.97 -22.12 28.01
N CYS A 7 -25.43 -22.78 26.94
CA CYS A 7 -26.49 -23.78 27.03
C CYS A 7 -25.88 -25.17 27.29
N SER A 8 -26.41 -25.83 28.30
CA SER A 8 -26.03 -27.16 28.79
C SER A 8 -27.01 -28.25 28.35
N GLY A 9 -26.48 -29.46 28.10
CA GLY A 9 -27.14 -30.77 28.23
C GLY A 9 -27.64 -31.37 26.91
N ARG A 10 -27.58 -32.68 26.61
CA ARG A 10 -27.13 -33.97 27.22
C ARG A 10 -26.87 -34.90 25.98
N GLY A 11 -26.19 -36.04 25.99
CA GLY A 11 -25.74 -36.94 27.05
C GLY A 11 -24.92 -38.13 26.47
N LEU A 12 -24.16 -38.73 27.39
CA LEU A 12 -23.72 -40.13 27.55
C LEU A 12 -23.53 -41.06 26.33
N LEU A 13 -22.30 -41.58 26.20
CA LEU A 13 -22.02 -43.02 26.15
C LEU A 13 -20.59 -43.30 26.65
N GLU A 14 -20.49 -44.02 27.77
CA GLU A 14 -19.27 -44.60 28.33
C GLU A 14 -18.94 -45.92 27.63
N ILE A 15 -17.66 -46.18 27.30
CA ILE A 15 -17.00 -47.51 27.36
C ILE A 15 -15.49 -47.28 27.65
N PRO A 16 -14.85 -48.04 28.57
CA PRO A 16 -13.48 -47.80 29.04
C PRO A 16 -12.45 -48.62 28.25
N LEU A 17 -11.26 -48.06 28.03
CA LEU A 17 -10.07 -48.82 27.61
C LEU A 17 -8.81 -48.26 28.28
N THR A 18 -8.36 -48.95 29.33
CA THR A 18 -6.99 -48.90 29.85
C THR A 18 -6.09 -49.80 29.01
N LEU A 19 -4.94 -49.28 28.57
CA LEU A 19 -3.58 -49.83 28.75
C LEU A 19 -2.63 -49.48 27.59
N GLU A 20 -1.62 -48.69 27.97
CA GLU A 20 -0.22 -48.72 27.54
C GLU A 20 0.12 -48.87 26.06
N VAL A 21 0.47 -47.74 25.44
CA VAL A 21 1.43 -47.70 24.33
C VAL A 21 2.60 -46.82 24.74
N SER A 22 3.72 -47.48 25.05
CA SER A 22 5.02 -46.86 25.32
C SER A 22 5.43 -45.89 24.20
N ARG A 23 5.39 -44.59 24.50
CA ARG A 23 6.01 -43.54 23.67
C ARG A 23 7.53 -43.61 23.79
N ARG A 24 8.21 -44.22 22.81
CA ARG A 24 9.61 -43.90 22.55
C ARG A 24 9.66 -42.58 21.77
N PHE A 25 9.87 -41.49 22.51
CA PHE A 25 10.27 -40.21 21.95
C PHE A 25 11.66 -40.35 21.35
N CYS A 26 11.77 -40.30 20.02
CA CYS A 26 13.03 -40.03 19.36
C CYS A 26 13.35 -38.54 19.50
N CYS A 27 14.20 -38.21 20.48
CA CYS A 27 14.81 -36.90 20.62
C CYS A 27 15.74 -36.61 19.43
N ARG A 28 15.32 -35.71 18.54
CA ARG A 28 16.23 -34.94 17.68
C ARG A 28 16.27 -33.52 18.25
N ASN A 29 17.38 -33.14 18.86
CA ASN A 29 17.77 -31.79 19.30
C ASN A 29 16.60 -30.85 19.66
N CYS A 30 15.96 -31.05 20.81
CA CYS A 30 15.15 -30.00 21.41
C CYS A 30 16.11 -28.99 22.06
N SER A 31 16.32 -27.85 21.42
CA SER A 31 16.80 -26.65 22.11
C SER A 31 15.89 -26.43 23.32
N GLN A 32 16.47 -26.41 24.52
CA GLN A 32 15.69 -26.01 25.69
C GLN A 32 15.14 -24.59 25.47
N PRO A 33 13.91 -24.31 25.92
CA PRO A 33 13.34 -22.98 25.78
C PRO A 33 14.25 -21.97 26.50
N PRO A 34 14.56 -20.83 25.87
CA PRO A 34 15.32 -19.78 26.50
C PRO A 34 14.67 -19.31 27.80
N SER A 35 15.48 -19.03 28.81
CA SER A 35 15.03 -18.57 30.12
C SER A 35 14.20 -17.28 30.06
N TRP A 36 14.43 -16.44 29.04
CA TRP A 36 13.66 -15.21 28.83
C TRP A 36 12.17 -15.46 28.61
N ILE A 37 11.76 -16.62 28.07
CA ILE A 37 10.33 -16.94 27.84
C ILE A 37 9.63 -17.13 29.19
N SER A 38 10.25 -17.89 30.10
CA SER A 38 9.75 -18.10 31.46
C SER A 38 9.70 -16.79 32.26
N GLN A 39 10.72 -15.93 32.08
CA GLN A 39 10.75 -14.60 32.69
C GLN A 39 9.60 -13.73 32.17
N LEU A 40 9.43 -13.62 30.86
CA LEU A 40 8.36 -12.82 30.23
C LEU A 40 6.97 -13.28 30.68
N ARG A 41 6.77 -14.59 30.82
CA ARG A 41 5.54 -15.17 31.37
C ARG A 41 5.30 -14.78 32.83
N SER A 42 6.34 -14.80 33.66
CA SER A 42 6.24 -14.35 35.06
C SER A 42 5.85 -12.88 35.12
N ASP A 43 6.55 -12.02 34.36
CA ASP A 43 6.30 -10.59 34.31
C ASP A 43 4.87 -10.28 33.83
N ALA A 44 4.38 -10.98 32.80
CA ALA A 44 3.02 -10.84 32.30
C ALA A 44 1.96 -11.22 33.36
N ARG A 45 2.19 -12.29 34.14
CA ARG A 45 1.29 -12.70 35.23
C ARG A 45 1.24 -11.67 36.37
N GLN A 46 2.36 -11.02 36.67
CA GLN A 46 2.47 -9.99 37.70
C GLN A 46 1.85 -8.66 37.26
N SER A 47 1.88 -8.34 35.97
CA SER A 47 1.38 -7.07 35.39
C SER A 47 -0.14 -6.98 35.19
N LYS A 48 -0.95 -7.95 35.68
CA LYS A 48 -2.41 -8.04 35.46
C LYS A 48 -3.25 -6.82 35.95
N THR A 49 -2.63 -5.79 36.52
CA THR A 49 -3.28 -4.56 37.00
C THR A 49 -3.43 -3.47 35.93
N ALA A 50 -2.80 -3.58 34.76
CA ALA A 50 -2.92 -2.59 33.67
C ALA A 50 -3.74 -3.15 32.49
N ALA A 51 -5.00 -2.71 32.36
CA ALA A 51 -6.01 -3.29 31.47
C ALA A 51 -5.77 -3.15 29.95
N SER A 52 -4.75 -2.40 29.49
CA SER A 52 -4.63 -2.02 28.08
C SER A 52 -3.73 -2.93 27.23
N TYR A 53 -2.91 -3.79 27.83
CA TYR A 53 -1.97 -4.67 27.10
C TYR A 53 -2.13 -6.11 27.59
N ASP A 54 -3.13 -6.82 27.07
CA ASP A 54 -3.40 -8.22 27.43
C ASP A 54 -2.33 -9.13 26.81
N VAL A 55 -1.16 -9.22 27.47
CA VAL A 55 -0.05 -10.09 27.06
C VAL A 55 -0.26 -11.48 27.65
N LYS A 56 -0.44 -12.48 26.79
CA LYS A 56 -0.65 -13.88 27.19
C LYS A 56 0.49 -14.75 26.68
N ILE A 57 1.30 -15.28 27.59
CA ILE A 57 2.34 -16.27 27.26
C ILE A 57 1.85 -17.68 27.60
N TYR A 58 1.69 -18.50 26.57
CA TYR A 58 1.17 -19.86 26.63
C TYR A 58 2.11 -20.82 27.34
N ASP A 59 1.54 -21.94 27.77
CA ASP A 59 2.32 -23.03 28.35
C ASP A 59 3.08 -23.77 27.27
N GLU A 60 4.24 -24.32 27.62
CA GLU A 60 5.06 -25.10 26.68
C GLU A 60 4.25 -26.23 26.04
N LEU A 61 3.31 -26.80 26.79
CA LEU A 61 2.37 -27.83 26.30
C LEU A 61 1.39 -27.33 25.23
N VAL A 62 1.19 -26.02 25.13
CA VAL A 62 0.25 -25.36 24.20
C VAL A 62 0.99 -24.71 23.03
N TRP A 63 2.31 -24.64 23.08
CA TRP A 63 3.11 -24.05 22.00
C TRP A 63 2.90 -24.80 20.69
N ARG A 64 2.81 -24.03 19.60
CA ARG A 64 2.58 -24.56 18.26
C ARG A 64 3.73 -24.18 17.36
N LYS A 65 4.35 -25.18 16.75
CA LYS A 65 5.24 -24.95 15.61
C LYS A 65 4.38 -24.54 14.41
N MET A 66 4.81 -23.50 13.71
CA MET A 66 4.16 -23.02 12.50
C MET A 66 5.20 -22.69 11.43
N ARG A 67 4.83 -22.93 10.18
CA ARG A 67 5.48 -22.33 9.02
C ARG A 67 4.62 -21.15 8.58
N PHE A 68 5.25 -20.11 8.07
CA PHE A 68 4.48 -19.03 7.47
C PHE A 68 3.89 -19.50 6.14
N SER A 69 2.58 -19.35 5.98
CA SER A 69 1.88 -19.64 4.73
C SER A 69 1.15 -18.40 4.26
N PHE A 70 1.32 -18.05 2.99
CA PHE A 70 0.55 -16.99 2.36
C PHE A 70 -0.92 -17.40 2.23
N ASP A 71 -1.81 -16.47 2.56
CA ASP A 71 -3.25 -16.65 2.41
C ASP A 71 -3.63 -16.88 0.94
N LYS A 72 -4.45 -17.89 0.66
CA LYS A 72 -4.79 -18.25 -0.72
C LYS A 72 -5.74 -17.27 -1.40
N GLU A 73 -6.60 -16.61 -0.63
CA GLU A 73 -7.61 -15.69 -1.15
C GLU A 73 -7.04 -14.27 -1.25
N LEU A 74 -6.31 -13.85 -0.21
CA LEU A 74 -5.83 -12.49 -0.09
C LEU A 74 -4.47 -12.32 -0.74
N TRP A 75 -3.51 -13.23 -0.52
CA TRP A 75 -2.19 -13.14 -1.15
C TRP A 75 -2.09 -13.85 -2.49
N ASP A 76 -2.84 -14.95 -2.66
CA ASP A 76 -2.78 -15.86 -3.81
C ASP A 76 -1.33 -16.25 -4.18
N PRO A 77 -0.70 -17.13 -3.39
CA PRO A 77 0.69 -17.52 -3.63
C PRO A 77 0.91 -18.15 -5.00
N ALA A 78 -0.12 -18.66 -5.69
CA ALA A 78 0.00 -19.22 -7.03
C ALA A 78 0.31 -18.15 -8.08
N ARG A 79 -0.15 -16.91 -7.87
CA ARG A 79 0.13 -15.76 -8.74
C ARG A 79 1.40 -15.00 -8.36
N MET A 80 1.97 -15.28 -7.19
CA MET A 80 3.24 -14.69 -6.75
C MET A 80 4.44 -15.39 -7.38
N SER A 81 5.49 -14.64 -7.71
CA SER A 81 6.76 -15.26 -8.11
C SER A 81 7.43 -15.95 -6.91
N SER A 82 8.13 -17.05 -7.16
CA SER A 82 8.90 -17.76 -6.13
C SER A 82 10.03 -16.92 -5.54
N ILE A 83 10.51 -15.90 -6.27
CA ILE A 83 11.51 -14.96 -5.79
C ILE A 83 10.91 -14.05 -4.72
N VAL A 84 9.72 -13.48 -4.98
CA VAL A 84 9.03 -12.61 -4.03
C VAL A 84 8.67 -13.38 -2.77
N ARG A 85 8.09 -14.58 -2.89
CA ARG A 85 7.76 -15.41 -1.71
C ARG A 85 8.98 -15.72 -0.85
N ARG A 86 10.10 -16.16 -1.46
CA ARG A 86 11.35 -16.38 -0.74
C ARG A 86 11.88 -15.12 -0.08
N ARG A 87 11.89 -13.97 -0.76
CA ARG A 87 12.31 -12.69 -0.18
C ARG A 87 11.50 -12.33 1.07
N LEU A 88 10.17 -12.42 0.97
CA LEU A 88 9.25 -12.17 2.09
C LEU A 88 9.41 -13.16 3.24
N CYS A 89 9.83 -14.40 2.96
CA CYS A 89 10.16 -15.44 3.93
C CYS A 89 11.66 -15.48 4.32
N LEU A 90 12.39 -14.38 4.17
CA LEU A 90 13.81 -14.26 4.57
C LEU A 90 14.72 -15.32 3.92
N GLY A 91 14.41 -15.70 2.68
CA GLY A 91 15.15 -16.65 1.86
C GLY A 91 14.63 -18.09 1.92
N ASN A 92 13.84 -18.46 2.93
CA ASN A 92 13.38 -19.83 3.12
C ASN A 92 11.93 -19.93 3.62
N GLU A 93 11.04 -20.39 2.74
CA GLU A 93 9.61 -20.62 3.02
C GLU A 93 9.37 -21.76 4.03
N GLU A 94 10.33 -22.68 4.19
CA GLU A 94 10.22 -23.85 5.08
C GLU A 94 10.67 -23.58 6.52
N THR A 95 11.06 -22.34 6.84
CA THR A 95 11.50 -21.97 8.18
C THR A 95 10.35 -22.13 9.19
N GLU A 96 10.60 -22.91 10.26
CA GLU A 96 9.63 -23.13 11.34
C GLU A 96 9.86 -22.15 12.49
N TYR A 97 8.77 -21.56 12.96
CA TYR A 97 8.71 -20.69 14.13
C TYR A 97 7.81 -21.33 15.18
N THR A 98 7.93 -20.91 16.44
CA THR A 98 7.03 -21.38 17.51
C THR A 98 6.21 -20.24 18.05
N VAL A 99 4.89 -20.40 18.01
CA VAL A 99 3.95 -19.48 18.66
C VAL A 99 3.97 -19.76 20.16
N ILE A 100 4.39 -18.76 20.91
CA ILE A 100 4.54 -18.84 22.38
C ILE A 100 3.48 -18.02 23.11
N GLY A 101 2.70 -17.20 22.41
CA GLY A 101 1.71 -16.35 23.03
C GLY A 101 0.99 -15.44 22.05
N GLU A 102 0.16 -14.57 22.62
CA GLU A 102 -0.58 -13.53 21.92
C GLU A 102 -0.52 -12.21 22.70
N VAL A 103 -0.70 -11.11 21.99
CA VAL A 103 -0.69 -9.76 22.57
C VAL A 103 -1.47 -8.81 21.69
N PHE A 104 -2.24 -7.91 22.30
CA PHE A 104 -2.95 -6.82 21.62
C PHE A 104 -3.93 -7.32 20.54
N ALA A 105 -4.93 -6.52 20.17
CA ALA A 105 -5.86 -6.90 19.11
C ALA A 105 -6.05 -5.73 18.15
N PHE A 106 -6.12 -6.06 16.85
CA PHE A 106 -6.44 -5.11 15.79
C PHE A 106 -7.80 -5.45 15.16
N PRO A 107 -8.45 -4.47 14.51
CA PRO A 107 -9.63 -4.73 13.70
C PRO A 107 -9.26 -5.50 12.42
N ASP A 108 -10.25 -6.13 11.80
CA ASP A 108 -10.14 -6.73 10.48
C ASP A 108 -10.32 -5.69 9.37
N ARG A 109 -9.95 -6.06 8.14
CA ARG A 109 -10.14 -5.24 6.94
C ARG A 109 -11.61 -4.94 6.62
N GLU A 110 -12.50 -5.83 7.02
CA GLU A 110 -13.94 -5.71 6.79
C GLU A 110 -14.63 -4.85 7.88
N ASP A 111 -13.99 -4.69 9.03
CA ASP A 111 -14.49 -3.81 10.08
C ASP A 111 -14.44 -2.33 9.64
N ALA A 112 -15.30 -1.51 10.24
CA ALA A 112 -15.23 -0.07 10.04
C ALA A 112 -13.85 0.48 10.49
N PRO A 113 -13.34 1.57 9.90
CA PRO A 113 -12.03 2.12 10.30
C PRO A 113 -11.95 2.60 11.76
N VAL A 114 -13.09 2.82 12.40
CA VAL A 114 -13.24 3.17 13.82
C VAL A 114 -13.95 2.01 14.53
N VAL A 115 -13.21 1.28 15.38
CA VAL A 115 -13.69 0.09 16.11
C VAL A 115 -13.35 0.22 17.58
N ASN A 116 -14.32 -0.04 18.45
CA ASN A 116 -14.14 0.05 19.90
C ASN A 116 -13.51 -1.22 20.50
N ASP A 117 -13.86 -2.40 19.97
CA ASP A 117 -13.47 -3.70 20.52
C ASP A 117 -12.87 -4.60 19.43
N PRO A 118 -11.57 -4.47 19.10
CA PRO A 118 -10.91 -5.34 18.14
C PRO A 118 -10.75 -6.78 18.67
N HIS A 119 -10.69 -7.76 17.76
CA HIS A 119 -10.65 -9.18 18.13
C HIS A 119 -9.48 -9.97 17.55
N HIS A 120 -8.77 -9.45 16.56
CA HIS A 120 -7.69 -10.18 15.88
C HIS A 120 -6.37 -9.98 16.62
N THR A 121 -5.98 -10.98 17.42
CA THR A 121 -4.80 -10.88 18.28
C THR A 121 -3.47 -11.01 17.53
N CYS A 122 -2.46 -10.25 17.94
CA CYS A 122 -1.12 -10.42 17.38
C CYS A 122 -0.47 -11.67 17.97
N ARG A 123 0.37 -12.34 17.17
CA ARG A 123 1.09 -13.54 17.58
C ARG A 123 2.50 -13.20 18.07
N LEU A 124 2.89 -13.82 19.17
CA LEU A 124 4.25 -13.80 19.69
C LEU A 124 4.98 -15.07 19.28
N LEU A 125 6.10 -14.92 18.56
CA LEU A 125 6.85 -16.03 17.99
C LEU A 125 8.29 -16.07 18.47
N TRP A 126 8.81 -17.28 18.56
CA TRP A 126 10.22 -17.59 18.81
C TRP A 126 10.82 -18.34 17.61
N ASP A 127 11.98 -17.87 17.15
CA ASP A 127 12.82 -18.50 16.15
C ASP A 127 13.96 -19.29 16.83
N HIS A 128 13.90 -20.62 16.70
CA HIS A 128 14.89 -21.56 17.28
C HIS A 128 16.28 -21.44 16.66
N ASN A 129 16.35 -20.94 15.43
CA ASN A 129 17.59 -20.87 14.66
C ASN A 129 18.28 -19.50 14.79
N SER A 130 17.65 -18.56 15.49
CA SER A 130 18.21 -17.23 15.70
C SER A 130 19.40 -17.29 16.67
N PRO A 131 20.59 -16.78 16.28
CA PRO A 131 21.72 -16.69 17.20
C PRO A 131 21.54 -15.59 18.26
N SER A 132 20.59 -14.67 18.05
CA SER A 132 20.26 -13.59 18.99
C SER A 132 18.95 -13.83 19.72
N GLU A 133 18.92 -13.45 21.00
CA GLU A 133 17.70 -13.42 21.81
C GLU A 133 16.78 -12.31 21.32
N LYS A 134 15.72 -12.70 20.62
CA LYS A 134 14.70 -11.81 20.10
C LYS A 134 13.34 -12.45 20.19
N LEU A 135 12.35 -11.63 20.47
CA LEU A 135 10.93 -11.96 20.35
C LEU A 135 10.44 -11.44 19.01
N LEU A 136 9.75 -12.27 18.24
CA LEU A 136 9.12 -11.88 16.99
C LEU A 136 7.65 -11.56 17.23
N VAL A 137 7.17 -10.43 16.73
CA VAL A 137 5.77 -10.02 16.82
C VAL A 137 5.18 -9.95 15.41
N GLN A 138 4.15 -10.76 15.19
CA GLN A 138 3.37 -10.77 13.96
C GLN A 138 2.03 -10.08 14.24
N LEU A 139 1.80 -8.92 13.62
CA LEU A 139 0.60 -8.10 13.88
C LEU A 139 -0.70 -8.81 13.44
N SER A 140 -0.64 -9.55 12.32
CA SER A 140 -1.68 -10.45 11.84
C SER A 140 -1.09 -11.56 11.01
N GLU A 141 -1.86 -12.62 10.76
CA GLU A 141 -1.38 -13.78 10.02
C GLU A 141 -0.97 -13.50 8.58
N HIS A 142 -1.36 -12.34 8.04
CA HIS A 142 -1.01 -11.92 6.69
C HIS A 142 0.38 -11.29 6.58
N PHE A 143 1.00 -10.86 7.70
CA PHE A 143 2.35 -10.30 7.67
C PHE A 143 3.38 -11.41 7.44
N PRO A 144 4.22 -11.33 6.39
CA PRO A 144 5.31 -12.28 6.18
C PRO A 144 6.49 -12.03 7.13
N PRO A 145 7.38 -13.03 7.34
CA PRO A 145 8.50 -12.95 8.28
C PRO A 145 9.43 -11.74 8.11
N LEU A 146 9.62 -11.26 6.88
CA LEU A 146 10.43 -10.06 6.61
C LEU A 146 9.93 -8.82 7.36
N LEU A 147 8.62 -8.74 7.63
CA LEU A 147 7.91 -7.62 8.24
C LEU A 147 7.48 -7.86 9.69
N TRP A 148 7.88 -8.98 10.30
CA TRP A 148 7.67 -9.19 11.73
C TRP A 148 8.60 -8.30 12.55
N HIS A 149 8.05 -7.70 13.62
CA HIS A 149 8.86 -6.88 14.50
C HIS A 149 9.79 -7.79 15.30
N ALA A 150 11.09 -7.51 15.25
CA ALA A 150 12.08 -8.19 16.09
C ALA A 150 12.38 -7.30 17.29
N VAL A 151 12.01 -7.74 18.48
CA VAL A 151 12.00 -6.91 19.69
C VAL A 151 12.78 -7.58 20.80
N ARG A 152 13.29 -6.78 21.75
CA ARG A 152 13.91 -7.32 22.95
C ARG A 152 12.85 -8.09 23.75
N PRO A 153 13.14 -9.33 24.22
CA PRO A 153 12.17 -10.17 24.92
C PRO A 153 11.87 -9.64 26.33
N SER A 154 11.03 -8.60 26.41
CA SER A 154 10.66 -7.93 27.66
C SER A 154 9.29 -7.30 27.55
N LEU A 155 8.56 -7.26 28.66
CA LEU A 155 7.21 -6.69 28.71
C LEU A 155 7.20 -5.20 28.37
N ASP A 156 8.21 -4.45 28.82
CA ASP A 156 8.32 -3.02 28.53
C ASP A 156 8.51 -2.73 27.04
N SER A 157 9.25 -3.59 26.33
CA SER A 157 9.42 -3.44 24.88
C SER A 157 8.11 -3.68 24.15
N LEU A 158 7.31 -4.67 24.56
CA LEU A 158 5.97 -4.90 24.00
C LEU A 158 5.05 -3.70 24.28
N LYS A 159 4.99 -3.23 25.54
CA LYS A 159 4.17 -2.07 25.93
C LYS A 159 4.51 -0.82 25.11
N ARG A 160 5.80 -0.55 24.89
CA ARG A 160 6.27 0.60 24.09
C ARG A 160 5.85 0.53 22.63
N ILE A 161 5.79 -0.65 22.03
CA ILE A 161 5.37 -0.80 20.63
C ILE A 161 3.87 -0.56 20.53
N PHE A 162 3.09 -1.28 21.34
CA PHE A 162 1.63 -1.18 21.27
C PHE A 162 1.08 0.15 21.80
N SER A 163 1.80 0.86 22.67
CA SER A 163 1.41 2.20 23.08
C SER A 163 1.37 3.16 21.88
N GLU A 164 2.34 3.05 20.97
CA GLU A 164 2.39 3.91 19.78
C GLU A 164 1.25 3.60 18.81
N PHE A 165 0.88 2.32 18.65
CA PHE A 165 -0.30 1.93 17.89
C PHE A 165 -1.59 2.48 18.53
N LEU A 166 -1.72 2.38 19.86
CA LEU A 166 -2.88 2.92 20.59
C LEU A 166 -2.98 4.44 20.51
N ASP A 167 -1.85 5.15 20.60
CA ASP A 167 -1.83 6.61 20.52
C ASP A 167 -2.33 7.10 19.16
N VAL A 168 -1.92 6.43 18.08
CA VAL A 168 -2.37 6.72 16.72
C VAL A 168 -3.84 6.35 16.54
N ASP A 169 -4.26 5.18 17.02
CA ASP A 169 -5.66 4.75 16.92
C ASP A 169 -6.59 5.68 17.70
N ALA A 170 -6.22 6.10 18.91
CA ALA A 170 -6.98 7.06 19.71
C ALA A 170 -7.10 8.44 19.03
N GLN A 171 -6.03 8.92 18.39
CA GLN A 171 -6.08 10.15 17.59
C GLN A 171 -7.01 10.00 16.39
N HIS A 172 -6.93 8.88 15.69
CA HIS A 172 -7.79 8.55 14.56
C HIS A 172 -9.27 8.49 14.98
N MET A 173 -9.59 7.75 16.04
CA MET A 173 -10.94 7.66 16.61
C MET A 173 -11.46 9.05 16.98
N LYS A 174 -10.68 9.86 17.69
CA LYS A 174 -11.09 11.20 18.09
C LYS A 174 -11.44 12.09 16.89
N LYS A 175 -10.69 12.00 15.79
CA LYS A 175 -10.91 12.81 14.59
C LYS A 175 -12.12 12.31 13.78
N TYR A 176 -12.27 11.00 13.61
CA TYR A 176 -13.17 10.44 12.60
C TYR A 176 -14.45 9.80 13.14
N LEU A 177 -14.51 9.46 14.43
CA LEU A 177 -15.72 8.89 15.03
C LEU A 177 -16.98 9.73 14.73
N PRO A 178 -16.99 11.07 14.86
CA PRO A 178 -18.19 11.86 14.59
C PRO A 178 -18.70 11.72 13.15
N TYR A 179 -17.79 11.56 12.19
CA TYR A 179 -18.14 11.37 10.79
C TYR A 179 -18.79 10.00 10.57
N TYR A 180 -18.18 8.93 11.07
CA TYR A 180 -18.74 7.58 10.93
C TYR A 180 -20.09 7.43 11.65
N GLU A 181 -20.25 8.02 12.84
CA GLU A 181 -21.53 8.07 13.55
C GLU A 181 -22.59 8.83 12.76
N SER A 182 -22.24 9.96 12.13
CA SER A 182 -23.15 10.72 11.29
C SER A 182 -23.61 9.92 10.06
N VAL A 183 -22.70 9.22 9.39
CA VAL A 183 -23.05 8.37 8.24
C VAL A 183 -23.95 7.23 8.66
N GLN A 184 -23.62 6.55 9.75
CA GLN A 184 -24.46 5.50 10.33
C GLN A 184 -25.87 6.02 10.64
N ASN A 185 -25.98 7.14 11.36
CA ASN A 185 -27.27 7.73 11.73
C ASN A 185 -28.12 8.13 10.52
N SER A 186 -27.48 8.68 9.47
CA SER A 186 -28.14 9.00 8.20
C SER A 186 -28.72 7.74 7.53
N ILE A 187 -27.93 6.66 7.49
CA ILE A 187 -28.35 5.38 6.92
C ILE A 187 -29.55 4.84 7.70
N GLU A 188 -29.46 4.72 9.03
CA GLU A 188 -30.53 4.22 9.89
C GLU A 188 -31.82 5.03 9.74
N THR A 189 -31.70 6.36 9.65
CA THR A 189 -32.86 7.26 9.46
C THR A 189 -33.51 7.06 8.10
N SER A 190 -32.71 6.87 7.04
CA SER A 190 -33.21 6.68 5.67
C SER A 190 -33.96 5.35 5.48
N THR A 191 -33.52 4.28 6.15
CA THR A 191 -34.14 2.94 6.05
C THR A 191 -35.23 2.70 7.06
N LYS A 192 -35.28 3.48 8.15
CA LYS A 192 -36.05 3.14 9.36
C LYS A 192 -35.64 1.78 9.94
N GLU A 193 -34.38 1.38 9.72
CA GLU A 193 -33.79 0.13 10.20
C GLU A 193 -32.62 0.48 11.13
N ARG A 194 -32.34 -0.38 12.11
CA ARG A 194 -31.24 -0.17 13.06
C ARG A 194 -30.14 -1.19 12.84
N LEU A 195 -28.87 -0.77 12.96
CA LEU A 195 -27.71 -1.64 12.82
C LEU A 195 -27.72 -2.83 13.79
N SER A 196 -28.29 -2.63 14.97
CA SER A 196 -28.37 -3.67 16.01
C SER A 196 -29.50 -4.68 15.80
N GLU A 197 -30.41 -4.47 14.84
CA GLU A 197 -31.66 -5.23 14.73
C GLU A 197 -31.93 -5.82 13.33
N THR A 198 -31.78 -5.05 12.25
CA THR A 198 -32.24 -5.47 10.90
C THR A 198 -31.26 -5.22 9.76
N LEU A 199 -30.32 -4.27 9.89
CA LEU A 199 -29.34 -3.96 8.84
C LEU A 199 -28.14 -4.91 8.88
N SER A 200 -27.84 -5.54 7.74
CA SER A 200 -26.58 -6.29 7.56
C SER A 200 -25.37 -5.34 7.49
N PRO A 201 -24.23 -5.65 8.14
CA PRO A 201 -22.98 -4.89 8.01
C PRO A 201 -22.56 -4.63 6.56
N VAL A 202 -22.82 -5.58 5.66
CA VAL A 202 -22.53 -5.47 4.23
C VAL A 202 -23.35 -4.33 3.59
N SER A 203 -24.64 -4.23 3.93
CA SER A 203 -25.51 -3.18 3.39
C SER A 203 -25.09 -1.77 3.79
N ILE A 204 -24.48 -1.60 4.98
CA ILE A 204 -23.94 -0.31 5.43
C ILE A 204 -22.66 0.02 4.70
N LYS A 205 -21.77 -0.97 4.54
CA LYS A 205 -20.53 -0.81 3.78
C LYS A 205 -20.83 -0.42 2.33
N ASP A 206 -21.79 -1.07 1.67
CA ASP A 206 -22.17 -0.74 0.30
C ASP A 206 -22.67 0.70 0.18
N ARG A 207 -23.54 1.14 1.11
CA ARG A 207 -24.03 2.53 1.13
C ARG A 207 -22.95 3.55 1.45
N PHE A 208 -22.03 3.21 2.34
CA PHE A 208 -20.86 4.03 2.62
C PHE A 208 -20.00 4.19 1.37
N VAL A 209 -19.76 3.10 0.63
CA VAL A 209 -19.04 3.13 -0.65
C VAL A 209 -19.76 4.03 -1.66
N GLU A 210 -21.10 3.97 -1.76
CA GLU A 210 -21.87 4.88 -2.62
C GLU A 210 -21.73 6.36 -2.19
N ASP A 211 -21.67 6.65 -0.89
CA ASP A 211 -21.42 8.01 -0.40
C ASP A 211 -20.01 8.49 -0.79
N MET A 212 -19.01 7.60 -0.72
CA MET A 212 -17.63 7.90 -1.13
C MET A 212 -17.48 8.19 -2.61
N ARG A 213 -18.36 7.64 -3.47
CA ARG A 213 -18.46 8.03 -4.88
C ARG A 213 -19.02 9.44 -5.06
N ARG A 214 -19.71 10.02 -4.09
CA ARG A 214 -20.24 11.39 -4.18
C ARG A 214 -19.34 12.42 -3.50
N ARG A 215 -18.26 11.98 -2.85
CA ARG A 215 -17.36 12.84 -2.10
C ARG A 215 -16.48 13.67 -3.05
N ASP A 216 -16.37 14.96 -2.75
CA ASP A 216 -15.46 15.87 -3.43
C ASP A 216 -14.01 15.55 -3.02
N PRO A 217 -13.09 15.26 -3.97
CA PRO A 217 -11.68 15.01 -3.69
C PRO A 217 -11.01 16.10 -2.85
N LYS A 218 -11.45 17.36 -2.97
CA LYS A 218 -10.90 18.49 -2.20
C LYS A 218 -11.14 18.39 -0.69
N THR A 219 -12.04 17.52 -0.27
CA THR A 219 -12.35 17.29 1.16
C THR A 219 -11.45 16.23 1.80
N ILE A 220 -10.52 15.65 1.04
CA ILE A 220 -9.53 14.72 1.58
C ILE A 220 -8.36 15.54 2.13
N GLU A 221 -8.23 15.51 3.45
CA GLU A 221 -7.12 16.13 4.16
C GLU A 221 -6.05 15.08 4.48
N LEU A 222 -4.79 15.47 4.33
CA LEU A 222 -3.66 14.72 4.87
C LEU A 222 -3.64 14.87 6.40
N ASP A 223 -3.47 13.75 7.09
CA ASP A 223 -3.53 13.72 8.56
C ASP A 223 -2.18 14.00 9.21
N TYR A 224 -1.10 13.71 8.49
CA TYR A 224 0.24 13.69 9.05
C TYR A 224 1.18 14.59 8.26
N SER A 225 2.31 14.95 8.87
CA SER A 225 3.35 15.73 8.20
C SER A 225 4.22 14.90 7.25
N PRO A 226 4.63 13.65 7.58
CA PRO A 226 5.38 12.82 6.65
C PRO A 226 4.54 12.41 5.44
N GLU A 227 5.07 12.68 4.26
CA GLU A 227 4.53 12.27 2.97
C GLU A 227 5.65 11.73 2.10
N HIS A 228 5.40 10.68 1.34
CA HIS A 228 6.26 10.33 0.22
C HIS A 228 5.46 9.72 -0.94
N ASN A 229 5.96 9.92 -2.14
CA ASN A 229 5.33 9.49 -3.38
C ASN A 229 6.12 8.33 -3.98
N ILE A 230 5.39 7.35 -4.51
CA ILE A 230 5.97 6.20 -5.22
C ILE A 230 5.22 5.92 -6.51
N PHE A 231 5.92 5.36 -7.49
CA PHE A 231 5.34 4.85 -8.72
C PHE A 231 5.14 3.34 -8.60
N LEU A 232 3.94 2.86 -8.95
CA LEU A 232 3.55 1.45 -8.80
C LEU A 232 3.52 0.70 -10.13
N GLY A 233 3.92 1.32 -11.24
CA GLY A 233 3.81 0.75 -12.58
C GLY A 233 2.55 1.18 -13.30
N THR A 234 2.14 0.42 -14.30
CA THR A 234 0.96 0.69 -15.10
C THR A 234 -0.17 -0.29 -14.79
N SER A 235 -1.40 0.14 -14.99
CA SER A 235 -2.60 -0.69 -14.90
C SER A 235 -3.44 -0.52 -16.17
N PRO A 236 -4.09 -1.58 -16.69
CA PRO A 236 -5.01 -1.45 -17.81
C PRO A 236 -6.18 -0.51 -17.51
N HIS A 237 -6.61 -0.46 -16.23
CA HIS A 237 -7.67 0.44 -15.79
C HIS A 237 -7.50 0.81 -14.31
N PHE A 238 -7.77 2.06 -13.94
CA PHE A 238 -7.56 2.55 -12.57
C PHE A 238 -8.47 1.84 -11.55
N ARG A 239 -9.72 1.54 -11.93
CA ARG A 239 -10.67 0.74 -11.11
C ARG A 239 -10.10 -0.59 -10.61
N LEU A 240 -9.22 -1.24 -11.36
CA LEU A 240 -8.60 -2.50 -10.91
C LEU A 240 -7.74 -2.29 -9.66
N VAL A 241 -7.12 -1.12 -9.51
CA VAL A 241 -6.37 -0.73 -8.32
C VAL A 241 -7.32 -0.55 -7.13
N GLU A 242 -8.45 0.12 -7.34
CA GLU A 242 -9.49 0.32 -6.33
C GLU A 242 -10.05 -1.02 -5.84
N ASP A 243 -10.46 -1.88 -6.77
CA ASP A 243 -10.99 -3.21 -6.46
C ASP A 243 -9.96 -4.08 -5.72
N LYS A 244 -8.69 -4.03 -6.14
CA LYS A 244 -7.60 -4.76 -5.48
C LYS A 244 -7.45 -4.32 -4.02
N LEU A 245 -7.46 -3.01 -3.77
CA LEU A 245 -7.34 -2.42 -2.44
C LEU A 245 -8.54 -2.74 -1.55
N MET A 246 -9.77 -2.63 -2.08
CA MET A 246 -10.99 -2.89 -1.32
C MET A 246 -11.21 -4.36 -0.98
N LYS A 247 -10.94 -5.26 -1.94
CA LYS A 247 -11.37 -6.67 -1.87
C LYS A 247 -10.26 -7.63 -1.47
N SER A 248 -9.00 -7.32 -1.78
CA SER A 248 -7.90 -8.30 -1.71
C SER A 248 -6.68 -7.84 -0.92
N ASN A 249 -6.65 -6.60 -0.42
CA ASN A 249 -5.54 -6.12 0.40
C ASN A 249 -5.83 -6.35 1.89
N PRO A 250 -5.05 -7.21 2.59
CA PRO A 250 -5.30 -7.51 4.00
C PRO A 250 -4.77 -6.44 4.97
N PHE A 251 -4.12 -5.39 4.47
CA PHE A 251 -3.48 -4.36 5.31
C PHE A 251 -4.22 -3.03 5.26
N VAL A 252 -5.27 -2.96 4.46
CA VAL A 252 -6.05 -1.75 4.17
C VAL A 252 -7.51 -2.04 4.50
N PHE A 253 -8.20 -1.08 5.12
CA PHE A 253 -9.63 -1.21 5.33
C PHE A 253 -10.34 -1.26 3.97
N GLY A 254 -11.29 -2.19 3.82
CA GLY A 254 -12.18 -2.25 2.66
C GLY A 254 -13.18 -1.08 2.57
N TRP A 255 -12.99 -0.05 3.40
CA TRP A 255 -13.78 1.16 3.52
C TRP A 255 -12.98 2.32 2.90
N PRO A 256 -13.17 2.63 1.60
CA PRO A 256 -12.43 3.69 0.93
C PRO A 256 -12.78 5.07 1.52
N LEU A 257 -11.87 6.03 1.38
CA LEU A 257 -12.11 7.42 1.74
C LEU A 257 -12.50 8.26 0.51
N LEU A 258 -12.13 7.78 -0.66
CA LEU A 258 -12.45 8.35 -1.97
C LEU A 258 -12.34 7.23 -3.01
N LEU A 259 -13.25 7.22 -3.97
CA LEU A 259 -13.16 6.39 -5.17
C LEU A 259 -13.32 7.28 -6.40
N SER A 260 -12.70 6.87 -7.49
CA SER A 260 -12.86 7.49 -8.79
C SER A 260 -13.96 6.82 -9.62
N ASP A 261 -14.14 5.50 -9.51
CA ASP A 261 -15.18 4.76 -10.22
C ASP A 261 -16.58 5.20 -9.78
N GLY A 262 -17.35 5.74 -10.73
CA GLY A 262 -18.68 6.31 -10.50
C GLY A 262 -18.69 7.62 -9.69
N ASN A 263 -17.54 8.30 -9.55
CA ASN A 263 -17.48 9.56 -8.82
C ASN A 263 -17.73 10.78 -9.69
N ARG A 264 -18.81 11.50 -9.42
CA ARG A 264 -19.27 12.66 -10.21
C ARG A 264 -18.25 13.79 -10.41
N TYR A 265 -17.27 13.92 -9.51
CA TYR A 265 -16.25 14.97 -9.59
C TYR A 265 -15.00 14.53 -10.36
N LEU A 266 -14.76 13.23 -10.42
CA LEU A 266 -13.59 12.65 -11.06
C LEU A 266 -13.93 12.04 -12.41
N GLU A 267 -15.14 11.51 -12.58
CA GLU A 267 -15.66 10.93 -13.80
C GLU A 267 -15.59 11.94 -14.96
N GLY A 268 -15.16 11.47 -16.13
CA GLY A 268 -14.87 12.34 -17.29
C GLY A 268 -13.63 13.26 -17.17
N THR A 269 -13.01 13.40 -15.99
CA THR A 269 -11.76 14.17 -15.83
C THR A 269 -10.52 13.32 -16.14
N PRO A 270 -9.39 13.94 -16.54
CA PRO A 270 -8.14 13.21 -16.76
C PRO A 270 -7.47 12.73 -15.46
N LEU A 271 -7.94 13.17 -14.29
CA LEU A 271 -7.46 12.73 -13.00
C LEU A 271 -8.34 11.59 -12.48
N ARG A 272 -7.73 10.44 -12.17
CA ARG A 272 -8.38 9.41 -11.34
C ARG A 272 -7.68 9.36 -10.00
N MET A 273 -8.43 9.25 -8.92
CA MET A 273 -7.91 9.23 -7.56
C MET A 273 -8.75 8.32 -6.67
N ALA A 274 -8.09 7.55 -5.81
CA ALA A 274 -8.72 6.77 -4.76
C ALA A 274 -7.88 6.86 -3.48
N ALA A 275 -8.53 6.89 -2.33
CA ALA A 275 -7.86 7.04 -1.05
C ALA A 275 -8.31 5.95 -0.08
N PHE A 276 -7.35 5.38 0.65
CA PHE A 276 -7.58 4.28 1.56
C PHE A 276 -6.80 4.44 2.87
N ARG A 277 -7.28 3.80 3.93
CA ARG A 277 -6.65 3.80 5.24
C ARG A 277 -6.04 2.44 5.55
N THR A 278 -4.80 2.40 6.03
CA THR A 278 -4.22 1.17 6.54
C THR A 278 -4.80 0.80 7.91
N ILE A 279 -4.84 -0.50 8.21
CA ILE A 279 -5.52 -1.03 9.40
C ILE A 279 -4.77 -0.67 10.68
N TYR A 280 -3.44 -0.81 10.66
CA TYR A 280 -2.61 -0.85 11.86
C TYR A 280 -2.05 0.55 12.19
N SER A 281 -1.34 1.17 11.25
CA SER A 281 -0.71 2.48 11.45
C SER A 281 -1.62 3.66 11.12
N LYS A 282 -2.85 3.41 10.67
CA LYS A 282 -3.81 4.43 10.18
C LYS A 282 -3.19 5.38 9.15
N SER A 283 -2.24 4.88 8.37
CA SER A 283 -1.65 5.61 7.26
C SER A 283 -2.67 5.79 6.15
N LEU A 284 -2.54 6.87 5.41
CA LEU A 284 -3.36 7.21 4.25
C LEU A 284 -2.58 6.84 2.98
N LEU A 285 -3.21 6.02 2.14
CA LEU A 285 -2.70 5.63 0.82
C LEU A 285 -3.60 6.28 -0.23
N MET A 286 -3.08 7.31 -0.92
CA MET A 286 -3.80 7.99 -2.01
C MET A 286 -3.22 7.56 -3.34
N PHE A 287 -3.98 6.74 -4.06
CA PHE A 287 -3.64 6.31 -5.41
C PHE A 287 -4.14 7.34 -6.40
N HIS A 288 -3.35 7.65 -7.42
CA HIS A 288 -3.78 8.54 -8.48
C HIS A 288 -3.11 8.25 -9.82
N THR A 289 -3.76 8.72 -10.89
CA THR A 289 -3.22 8.74 -12.25
C THR A 289 -3.64 10.03 -12.95
N ARG A 290 -2.82 10.49 -13.90
CA ARG A 290 -3.01 11.74 -14.65
C ARG A 290 -2.94 11.43 -16.15
N LEU A 291 -4.10 11.29 -16.77
CA LEU A 291 -4.24 10.95 -18.20
C LEU A 291 -3.87 12.12 -19.10
N ASP A 292 -4.01 13.35 -18.62
CA ASP A 292 -3.59 14.58 -19.31
C ASP A 292 -2.06 14.70 -19.46
N LEU A 293 -1.31 13.93 -18.68
CA LEU A 293 0.15 13.89 -18.74
C LEU A 293 0.68 12.87 -19.73
N GLN A 294 -0.18 12.18 -20.48
CA GLN A 294 0.27 11.31 -21.55
C GLN A 294 0.97 12.09 -22.65
N VAL A 295 2.08 11.52 -23.13
CA VAL A 295 2.85 12.05 -24.26
C VAL A 295 2.50 11.31 -25.56
N ASP A 296 1.68 10.26 -25.48
CA ASP A 296 1.22 9.50 -26.65
C ASP A 296 0.21 10.32 -27.47
N HIS A 297 0.57 10.52 -28.74
CA HIS A 297 -0.18 11.34 -29.69
C HIS A 297 -1.47 10.69 -30.19
N ARG A 298 -1.65 9.38 -29.99
CA ARG A 298 -2.85 8.65 -30.43
C ARG A 298 -4.10 9.11 -29.70
N LEU A 299 -3.98 9.60 -28.46
CA LEU A 299 -5.11 10.15 -27.70
C LEU A 299 -5.49 11.57 -28.08
N ALA A 300 -4.59 12.33 -28.73
CA ALA A 300 -4.89 13.68 -29.20
C ALA A 300 -5.72 13.69 -30.51
N ARG A 301 -5.98 12.51 -31.09
CA ARG A 301 -6.71 12.30 -32.35
C ARG A 301 -8.00 11.48 -32.19
N LEU A 302 -8.57 11.42 -30.99
CA LEU A 302 -9.96 11.00 -30.87
C LEU A 302 -10.82 12.14 -31.43
N GLU A 303 -10.95 12.19 -32.77
CA GLU A 303 -11.99 12.95 -33.43
C GLU A 303 -13.36 12.36 -33.01
N GLU A 304 -14.40 13.21 -32.94
CA GLU A 304 -15.76 12.76 -32.64
C GLU A 304 -16.20 11.66 -33.62
N GLY A 305 -16.14 10.39 -33.20
CA GLY A 305 -16.59 9.24 -33.99
C GLY A 305 -15.70 8.01 -33.99
N ASP A 306 -14.44 8.09 -33.52
CA ASP A 306 -13.60 6.91 -33.33
C ASP A 306 -13.86 6.29 -31.95
N GLU A 307 -14.75 5.29 -31.90
CA GLU A 307 -15.10 4.51 -30.69
C GLU A 307 -14.04 3.45 -30.31
N GLU A 308 -12.88 3.41 -30.97
CA GLU A 308 -11.78 2.57 -30.50
C GLU A 308 -11.11 3.23 -29.29
N GLU A 309 -11.67 2.96 -28.12
CA GLU A 309 -11.06 3.22 -26.82
C GLU A 309 -9.74 2.43 -26.74
N ILE A 310 -8.65 3.00 -27.25
CA ILE A 310 -7.32 2.41 -27.12
C ILE A 310 -7.04 2.35 -25.61
N LEU A 311 -7.20 1.17 -25.02
CA LEU A 311 -6.86 0.83 -23.64
C LEU A 311 -5.35 1.01 -23.44
N LEU A 312 -4.94 2.26 -23.20
CA LEU A 312 -3.59 2.59 -22.80
C LEU A 312 -3.46 2.36 -21.31
N ASP A 313 -2.56 1.45 -20.97
CA ASP A 313 -2.05 1.24 -19.63
C ASP A 313 -1.76 2.58 -18.93
N VAL A 314 -2.44 2.83 -17.81
CA VAL A 314 -2.36 4.09 -17.06
C VAL A 314 -1.30 4.00 -15.96
N PRO A 315 -0.41 5.00 -15.81
CA PRO A 315 0.58 4.99 -14.74
C PRO A 315 -0.09 5.23 -13.39
N VAL A 316 0.22 4.39 -12.40
CA VAL A 316 -0.36 4.46 -11.06
C VAL A 316 0.69 4.97 -10.09
N PHE A 317 0.34 6.03 -9.38
CA PHE A 317 1.15 6.61 -8.30
C PHE A 317 0.43 6.41 -6.98
N CYS A 318 1.19 6.38 -5.90
CA CYS A 318 0.67 6.38 -4.55
C CYS A 318 1.38 7.43 -3.70
N THR A 319 0.61 8.36 -3.17
CA THR A 319 1.01 9.27 -2.10
C THR A 319 0.73 8.59 -0.77
N ILE A 320 1.76 8.41 0.04
CA ILE A 320 1.69 7.73 1.33
C ILE A 320 1.90 8.78 2.41
N ASN A 321 0.86 9.00 3.21
CA ASN A 321 0.88 9.92 4.35
C ASN A 321 0.71 9.12 5.65
N TYR A 322 1.66 9.21 6.56
CA TYR A 322 1.74 8.32 7.72
C TYR A 322 2.22 9.05 8.98
N PRO A 323 1.85 8.58 10.18
CA PRO A 323 2.24 9.23 11.43
C PRO A 323 3.76 9.21 11.60
N GLN A 324 4.32 10.30 12.13
CA GLN A 324 5.70 10.30 12.60
C GLN A 324 5.83 9.23 13.69
N ASN A 325 6.74 8.29 13.48
CA ASN A 325 6.82 7.11 14.33
C ASN A 325 8.26 6.64 14.55
N THR A 326 8.43 5.82 15.57
CA THR A 326 9.69 5.14 15.88
C THR A 326 9.55 3.62 15.89
N ARG A 327 8.34 3.09 16.15
CA ARG A 327 8.12 1.64 16.31
C ARG A 327 7.06 1.05 15.39
N LEU A 328 6.19 1.86 14.76
CA LEU A 328 5.21 1.35 13.78
C LEU A 328 5.89 0.77 12.53
N SER A 329 7.08 1.29 12.20
CA SER A 329 8.00 0.78 11.17
C SER A 329 8.78 -0.47 11.59
N GLY A 330 8.63 -0.94 12.84
CA GLY A 330 9.49 -1.97 13.43
C GLY A 330 10.94 -1.53 13.62
N GLY A 331 11.19 -0.21 13.56
CA GLY A 331 12.50 0.42 13.67
C GLY A 331 13.25 0.45 12.33
N LYS A 332 14.13 1.46 12.19
CA LYS A 332 14.93 1.70 10.98
C LYS A 332 15.61 0.45 10.39
N PRO A 333 16.19 -0.47 11.19
CA PRO A 333 16.83 -1.67 10.65
C PRO A 333 15.88 -2.62 9.90
N LEU A 334 14.59 -2.67 10.29
CA LEU A 334 13.60 -3.50 9.60
C LEU A 334 13.34 -2.96 8.20
N VAL A 335 13.07 -1.65 8.09
CA VAL A 335 12.79 -1.00 6.81
C VAL A 335 14.02 -1.01 5.91
N GLN A 336 15.22 -0.80 6.47
CA GLN A 336 16.47 -0.95 5.71
C GLN A 336 16.61 -2.36 5.12
N ARG A 337 16.39 -3.40 5.92
CA ARG A 337 16.42 -4.78 5.43
C ARG A 337 15.36 -5.04 4.36
N PHE A 338 14.16 -4.49 4.53
CA PHE A 338 13.11 -4.60 3.52
C PHE A 338 13.56 -3.99 2.20
N ASN A 339 14.10 -2.77 2.24
CA ASN A 339 14.64 -2.07 1.07
C ASN A 339 15.74 -2.88 0.37
N ASP A 340 16.71 -3.41 1.13
CA ASP A 340 17.81 -4.19 0.57
C ASP A 340 17.32 -5.50 -0.10
N VAL A 341 16.36 -6.18 0.54
CA VAL A 341 15.84 -7.48 0.07
C VAL A 341 14.88 -7.31 -1.11
N MET A 342 14.03 -6.30 -1.07
CA MET A 342 13.00 -6.05 -2.09
C MET A 342 13.50 -5.18 -3.24
N GLY A 343 14.62 -4.46 -3.06
CA GLY A 343 15.16 -3.53 -4.04
C GLY A 343 14.36 -2.23 -4.12
N THR A 344 13.97 -1.68 -2.97
CA THR A 344 13.14 -0.47 -2.85
C THR A 344 13.85 0.61 -2.04
N THR A 345 13.32 1.83 -2.03
CA THR A 345 13.88 2.98 -1.30
C THR A 345 12.85 3.70 -0.42
N TYR A 346 12.07 2.94 0.34
CA TYR A 346 11.14 3.53 1.31
C TYR A 346 11.89 4.32 2.40
N PRO A 347 11.34 5.46 2.88
CA PRO A 347 11.82 6.13 4.08
C PRO A 347 11.90 5.16 5.27
N LEU A 348 12.94 5.28 6.11
CA LEU A 348 13.22 4.29 7.17
C LEU A 348 12.21 4.27 8.32
N ASP A 349 11.32 5.24 8.37
CA ASP A 349 10.19 5.38 9.28
C ASP A 349 8.85 4.96 8.66
N THR A 350 8.86 4.39 7.43
CA THR A 350 7.64 3.85 6.80
C THR A 350 7.05 2.70 7.64
N PRO A 351 5.77 2.78 8.04
CA PRO A 351 5.12 1.73 8.81
C PRO A 351 5.09 0.37 8.10
N VAL A 352 5.15 -0.72 8.88
CA VAL A 352 5.26 -2.06 8.29
C VAL A 352 4.03 -2.49 7.48
N ASP A 353 2.85 -1.97 7.80
CA ASP A 353 1.61 -2.29 7.11
C ASP A 353 1.52 -1.60 5.75
N VAL A 354 2.09 -0.41 5.60
CA VAL A 354 2.29 0.24 4.30
C VAL A 354 3.22 -0.60 3.42
N LEU A 355 4.37 -1.03 3.98
CA LEU A 355 5.30 -1.91 3.26
C LEU A 355 4.61 -3.21 2.84
N ALA A 356 3.81 -3.79 3.74
CA ALA A 356 3.07 -5.02 3.47
C ALA A 356 1.99 -4.84 2.40
N ALA A 357 1.25 -3.72 2.43
CA ALA A 357 0.18 -3.38 1.49
C ALA A 357 0.69 -3.34 0.05
N LEU A 358 1.94 -2.93 -0.15
CA LEU A 358 2.54 -2.70 -1.46
C LEU A 358 3.60 -3.75 -1.82
N ALA A 359 3.94 -4.67 -0.91
CA ALA A 359 4.97 -5.69 -1.14
C ALA A 359 4.69 -6.64 -2.31
N LYS A 360 3.42 -6.75 -2.75
CA LYS A 360 3.04 -7.53 -3.94
C LYS A 360 3.42 -6.84 -5.25
N GLU A 361 3.56 -5.52 -5.24
CA GLU A 361 3.84 -4.75 -6.44
C GLU A 361 5.32 -4.85 -6.79
N THR A 362 5.61 -5.64 -7.82
CA THR A 362 6.98 -5.88 -8.32
C THR A 362 7.58 -4.67 -9.04
N THR A 363 6.76 -3.65 -9.31
CA THR A 363 7.07 -2.46 -10.10
C THR A 363 7.20 -1.21 -9.25
N THR A 364 7.25 -1.35 -7.92
CA THR A 364 7.39 -0.20 -7.02
C THR A 364 8.73 0.49 -7.24
N LYS A 365 8.69 1.76 -7.61
CA LYS A 365 9.87 2.60 -7.85
C LYS A 365 9.73 3.92 -7.10
N GLY A 366 10.76 4.28 -6.35
CA GLY A 366 10.94 5.61 -5.82
C GLY A 366 11.78 6.46 -6.78
N VAL A 367 12.17 7.63 -6.31
CA VAL A 367 13.00 8.59 -7.07
C VAL A 367 14.32 7.95 -7.50
N LYS A 368 14.99 7.18 -6.63
CA LYS A 368 16.29 6.60 -6.93
C LYS A 368 16.21 5.60 -8.10
N GLU A 369 15.23 4.70 -8.06
CA GLU A 369 15.04 3.68 -9.09
C GLU A 369 14.65 4.33 -10.43
N LEU A 370 13.80 5.37 -10.41
CA LEU A 370 13.46 6.13 -11.61
C LEU A 370 14.66 6.91 -12.17
N LEU A 371 15.56 7.44 -11.33
CA LEU A 371 16.78 8.09 -11.81
C LEU A 371 17.76 7.09 -12.43
N GLU A 372 17.88 5.89 -11.87
CA GLU A 372 18.68 4.80 -12.46
C GLU A 372 18.10 4.36 -13.80
N GLU A 373 16.77 4.24 -13.90
CA GLU A 373 16.06 3.96 -15.15
C GLU A 373 16.22 5.08 -16.17
N LEU A 374 16.12 6.35 -15.76
CA LEU A 374 16.33 7.51 -16.62
C LEU A 374 17.74 7.50 -17.22
N LYS A 375 18.77 7.22 -16.41
CA LYS A 375 20.17 7.09 -16.87
C LYS A 375 20.31 5.95 -17.87
N PHE A 376 19.72 4.79 -17.58
CA PHE A 376 19.73 3.65 -18.50
C PHE A 376 19.04 4.00 -19.83
N LEU A 377 17.85 4.57 -19.79
CA LEU A 377 17.07 4.95 -20.97
C LEU A 377 17.77 6.03 -21.80
N THR A 378 18.54 6.91 -21.17
CA THR A 378 19.35 7.93 -21.87
C THR A 378 20.49 7.30 -22.65
N VAL A 379 21.19 6.33 -22.06
CA VAL A 379 22.25 5.58 -22.77
C VAL A 379 21.63 4.72 -23.88
N ALA A 380 20.47 4.10 -23.60
CA ALA A 380 19.76 3.29 -24.57
C ALA A 380 19.24 4.11 -25.75
N SER A 381 18.68 5.31 -25.52
CA SER A 381 18.17 6.18 -26.58
C SER A 381 19.28 6.72 -27.47
N ALA A 382 20.49 6.95 -26.92
CA ALA A 382 21.65 7.40 -27.69
C ALA A 382 22.30 6.29 -28.52
N ARG A 383 22.19 5.02 -28.08
CA ARG A 383 22.75 3.84 -28.76
C ARG A 383 21.78 3.14 -29.68
N ALA A 384 20.47 3.32 -29.46
CA ALA A 384 19.45 2.85 -30.38
C ALA A 384 19.74 3.51 -31.74
N PRO A 385 19.91 2.73 -32.81
CA PRO A 385 20.03 3.31 -34.13
C PRO A 385 18.79 4.18 -34.34
N GLU A 386 18.96 5.45 -34.72
CA GLU A 386 17.86 6.41 -35.00
C GLU A 386 16.87 5.87 -36.09
N VAL A 387 17.08 4.66 -36.61
CA VAL A 387 16.40 4.06 -37.77
C VAL A 387 16.20 2.53 -37.66
N GLU A 388 16.50 1.82 -36.56
CA GLU A 388 16.29 0.36 -36.56
C GLU A 388 14.79 -0.02 -36.45
N ARG A 389 14.18 -0.04 -37.65
CA ARG A 389 12.90 -0.65 -38.06
C ARG A 389 11.65 0.02 -37.49
N VAL A 390 11.13 1.05 -38.17
CA VAL A 390 9.92 0.93 -39.01
C VAL A 390 9.91 2.05 -40.06
N ILE A 391 10.20 1.73 -41.33
CA ILE A 391 10.08 2.64 -42.50
C ILE A 391 8.58 2.92 -42.84
N ARG A 392 7.67 2.73 -41.88
CA ARG A 392 6.20 2.78 -42.03
C ARG A 392 5.46 3.24 -40.77
N ILE A 393 6.14 3.98 -39.88
CA ILE A 393 5.51 4.65 -38.74
C ILE A 393 5.48 6.13 -39.12
N SER A 394 4.30 6.71 -39.27
CA SER A 394 4.15 8.15 -39.49
C SER A 394 4.66 8.93 -38.27
N ASP A 395 4.96 10.21 -38.41
CA ASP A 395 5.35 11.07 -37.28
C ASP A 395 4.34 11.01 -36.11
N ASP A 396 3.10 10.63 -36.38
CA ASP A 396 2.03 10.47 -35.38
C ASP A 396 2.18 9.20 -34.52
N GLN A 397 2.99 8.25 -34.97
CA GLN A 397 3.23 6.98 -34.30
C GLN A 397 4.59 6.93 -33.58
N LEU A 398 5.32 8.05 -33.45
CA LEU A 398 6.61 8.12 -32.74
C LEU A 398 6.54 7.65 -31.27
N SER A 399 5.37 7.76 -30.62
CA SER A 399 5.10 7.21 -29.28
C SER A 399 5.22 5.69 -29.19
N SER A 400 5.20 4.98 -30.32
CA SER A 400 5.44 3.53 -30.39
C SER A 400 6.92 3.15 -30.34
N ASN A 401 7.85 4.14 -30.40
CA ASN A 401 9.23 3.90 -30.01
C ASN A 401 9.30 3.73 -28.49
N ARG A 402 9.33 2.46 -28.07
CA ARG A 402 9.29 2.05 -26.67
C ARG A 402 10.34 2.73 -25.80
N ILE A 403 11.55 3.00 -26.31
CA ILE A 403 12.65 3.57 -25.51
C ILE A 403 12.45 5.08 -25.31
N LEU A 404 12.17 5.83 -26.38
CA LEU A 404 11.96 7.29 -26.28
C LEU A 404 10.67 7.63 -25.52
N GLY A 405 9.60 6.87 -25.73
CA GLY A 405 8.36 7.01 -24.97
C GLY A 405 8.60 6.76 -23.49
N GLN A 406 9.27 5.66 -23.12
CA GLN A 406 9.62 5.37 -21.73
C GLN A 406 10.53 6.45 -21.11
N LEU A 407 11.49 6.99 -21.87
CA LEU A 407 12.33 8.10 -21.41
C LEU A 407 11.48 9.33 -21.06
N ALA A 408 10.60 9.74 -21.98
CA ALA A 408 9.69 10.87 -21.79
C ALA A 408 8.75 10.65 -20.59
N TYR A 409 8.17 9.46 -20.45
CA TYR A 409 7.33 9.13 -19.31
C TYR A 409 8.11 9.15 -17.98
N THR A 410 9.33 8.63 -17.95
CA THR A 410 10.18 8.62 -16.75
C THR A 410 10.49 10.03 -16.26
N ILE A 411 10.69 10.99 -17.18
CA ILE A 411 10.84 12.42 -16.84
C ILE A 411 9.58 12.94 -16.11
N ILE A 412 8.40 12.66 -16.66
CA ILE A 412 7.12 13.08 -16.04
C ILE A 412 6.92 12.40 -14.68
N TYR A 413 7.28 11.12 -14.57
CA TYR A 413 7.13 10.36 -13.33
C TYR A 413 8.00 10.95 -12.22
N LEU A 414 9.25 11.35 -12.53
CA LEU A 414 10.12 12.04 -11.57
C LEU A 414 9.53 13.38 -11.10
N ALA A 415 8.88 14.13 -11.99
CA ALA A 415 8.16 15.35 -11.59
C ALA A 415 6.98 15.03 -10.67
N LEU A 416 6.19 13.99 -10.98
CA LEU A 416 5.06 13.55 -10.15
C LEU A 416 5.48 12.99 -8.78
N LEU A 417 6.70 12.44 -8.67
CA LEU A 417 7.27 12.06 -7.39
C LEU A 417 7.84 13.25 -6.59
N ASN A 418 7.65 14.49 -7.06
CA ASN A 418 8.19 15.71 -6.48
C ASN A 418 9.71 15.65 -6.28
N TYR A 419 10.44 15.21 -7.29
CA TYR A 419 11.91 15.16 -7.19
C TYR A 419 12.51 16.56 -6.98
N GLU A 420 13.14 16.78 -5.83
CA GLU A 420 13.63 18.11 -5.40
C GLU A 420 14.59 18.77 -6.39
N ARG A 421 15.39 17.97 -7.12
CA ARG A 421 16.40 18.45 -8.09
C ARG A 421 15.96 18.25 -9.53
N PHE A 422 14.64 18.25 -9.77
CA PHE A 422 14.07 18.06 -11.10
C PHE A 422 14.60 19.08 -12.11
N VAL A 423 14.74 20.35 -11.72
CA VAL A 423 15.18 21.40 -12.65
C VAL A 423 16.62 21.17 -13.07
N GLU A 424 17.53 21.01 -12.12
CA GLU A 424 18.96 20.95 -12.38
C GLU A 424 19.41 19.63 -12.99
N GLU A 425 18.83 18.50 -12.56
CA GLU A 425 19.28 17.17 -12.98
C GLU A 425 18.44 16.53 -14.08
N VAL A 426 17.22 17.01 -14.31
CA VAL A 426 16.33 16.47 -15.35
C VAL A 426 16.05 17.55 -16.40
N PHE A 427 15.35 18.62 -16.05
CA PHE A 427 14.92 19.62 -17.02
C PHE A 427 16.09 20.20 -17.83
N ASP A 428 17.14 20.69 -17.16
CA ASP A 428 18.29 21.31 -17.84
C ASP A 428 19.07 20.35 -18.73
N VAL A 429 19.05 19.06 -18.42
CA VAL A 429 19.71 18.00 -19.19
C VAL A 429 18.91 17.65 -20.45
N TYR A 430 17.57 17.61 -20.37
CA TYR A 430 16.72 17.10 -21.45
C TYR A 430 15.96 18.17 -22.24
N LYS A 431 15.93 19.44 -21.81
CA LYS A 431 15.23 20.53 -22.51
C LYS A 431 15.65 20.72 -23.97
N GLY A 432 16.91 20.42 -24.31
CA GLY A 432 17.46 20.50 -25.67
C GLY A 432 17.51 19.17 -26.42
N HIS A 433 16.82 18.13 -25.95
CA HIS A 433 16.87 16.80 -26.54
C HIS A 433 16.32 16.78 -27.97
N LYS A 434 16.86 15.94 -28.88
CA LYS A 434 16.47 15.90 -30.30
C LYS A 434 14.99 15.54 -30.53
N SER A 435 14.45 14.63 -29.72
CA SER A 435 13.04 14.21 -29.78
C SER A 435 12.11 15.24 -29.14
N ASP A 436 11.06 15.59 -29.87
CA ASP A 436 9.95 16.44 -29.43
C ASP A 436 9.20 15.88 -28.21
N LEU A 437 8.96 14.56 -28.16
CA LEU A 437 8.35 13.86 -27.02
C LEU A 437 9.06 14.16 -25.70
N VAL A 438 10.40 14.14 -25.72
CA VAL A 438 11.22 14.38 -24.54
C VAL A 438 11.13 15.85 -24.11
N ARG A 439 11.10 16.79 -25.06
CA ARG A 439 10.94 18.22 -24.76
C ARG A 439 9.54 18.55 -24.24
N VAL A 440 8.50 17.92 -24.79
CA VAL A 440 7.12 18.00 -24.27
C VAL A 440 7.04 17.42 -22.85
N ALA A 441 7.69 16.30 -22.58
CA ALA A 441 7.79 15.75 -21.23
C ALA A 441 8.49 16.70 -20.25
N CYS A 442 9.54 17.39 -20.68
CA CYS A 442 10.19 18.43 -19.86
C CYS A 442 9.24 19.57 -19.53
N ALA A 443 8.45 20.03 -20.50
CA ALA A 443 7.45 21.08 -20.28
C ALA A 443 6.31 20.64 -19.35
N LYS A 444 5.80 19.42 -19.53
CA LYS A 444 4.80 18.83 -18.60
C LYS A 444 5.38 18.66 -17.20
N GLY A 445 6.63 18.22 -17.07
CA GLY A 445 7.34 18.16 -15.80
C GLY A 445 7.50 19.53 -15.15
N ALA A 446 7.91 20.54 -15.92
CA ALA A 446 8.00 21.93 -15.46
C ALA A 446 6.65 22.49 -15.00
N HIS A 447 5.55 22.12 -15.66
CA HIS A 447 4.20 22.47 -15.23
C HIS A 447 3.85 21.85 -13.86
N ILE A 448 4.19 20.58 -13.65
CA ILE A 448 3.94 19.86 -12.38
C ILE A 448 4.72 20.47 -11.22
N VAL A 449 5.99 20.84 -11.44
CA VAL A 449 6.82 21.51 -10.42
C VAL A 449 6.56 23.02 -10.33
N GLU A 450 5.47 23.50 -10.92
CA GLU A 450 5.00 24.89 -10.85
C GLU A 450 6.01 25.94 -11.35
N ARG A 451 6.71 25.61 -12.44
CA ARG A 451 7.72 26.48 -13.09
C ARG A 451 7.30 26.91 -14.50
N PRO A 452 6.31 27.80 -14.64
CA PRO A 452 5.82 28.26 -15.95
C PRO A 452 6.88 29.01 -16.76
N ASP A 453 7.83 29.66 -16.10
CA ASP A 453 8.97 30.36 -16.71
C ASP A 453 9.83 29.42 -17.58
N LEU A 454 9.98 28.17 -17.16
CA LEU A 454 10.74 27.14 -17.90
C LEU A 454 9.98 26.68 -19.15
N ILE A 455 8.65 26.68 -19.10
CA ILE A 455 7.80 26.32 -20.24
C ILE A 455 7.87 27.42 -21.30
N GLU A 456 7.79 28.69 -20.89
CA GLU A 456 7.93 29.85 -21.78
C GLU A 456 9.28 29.85 -22.51
N GLN A 457 10.37 29.54 -21.79
CA GLN A 457 11.70 29.40 -22.37
C GLN A 457 11.75 28.29 -23.45
N LEU A 458 11.13 27.14 -23.19
CA LEU A 458 11.04 26.05 -24.16
C LEU A 458 10.23 26.45 -25.41
N VAL A 459 9.06 27.09 -25.22
CA VAL A 459 8.20 27.56 -26.33
C VAL A 459 8.92 28.59 -27.19
N ALA A 460 9.68 29.50 -26.58
CA ALA A 460 10.46 30.51 -27.28
C ALA A 460 11.59 29.90 -28.13
N ALA A 461 12.19 28.79 -27.66
CA ALA A 461 13.26 28.10 -28.37
C ALA A 461 12.76 27.23 -29.54
N GLU A 462 11.49 26.81 -29.54
CA GLU A 462 10.95 25.99 -30.63
C GLU A 462 10.65 26.80 -31.91
N PRO A 463 10.98 26.26 -33.10
CA PRO A 463 10.69 26.91 -34.37
C PRO A 463 9.18 27.09 -34.60
N GLU A 464 8.80 28.20 -35.23
CA GLU A 464 7.41 28.52 -35.56
C GLU A 464 6.77 27.47 -36.48
N GLY A 465 5.47 27.23 -36.28
CA GLY A 465 4.70 26.26 -37.07
C GLY A 465 5.03 24.79 -36.78
N THR A 466 6.00 24.49 -35.92
CA THR A 466 6.30 23.10 -35.54
C THR A 466 5.21 22.51 -34.67
N ARG A 467 5.01 21.21 -34.84
CA ARG A 467 4.09 20.42 -34.01
C ARG A 467 4.45 20.51 -32.52
N CYS A 468 5.73 20.42 -32.20
CA CYS A 468 6.23 20.50 -30.82
C CYS A 468 5.78 21.83 -30.17
N LYS A 469 5.96 22.96 -30.86
CA LYS A 469 5.52 24.27 -30.36
C LYS A 469 4.03 24.34 -30.05
N LYS A 470 3.17 23.79 -30.92
CA LYS A 470 1.73 23.71 -30.69
C LYS A 470 1.38 22.88 -29.44
N MET A 471 2.08 21.77 -29.23
CA MET A 471 1.87 20.90 -28.05
C MET A 471 2.37 21.53 -26.75
N LEU A 472 3.47 22.28 -26.81
CA LEU A 472 3.96 23.04 -25.66
C LEU A 472 2.98 24.16 -25.29
N GLN A 473 2.44 24.87 -26.28
CA GLN A 473 1.42 25.90 -26.08
C GLN A 473 0.11 25.33 -25.50
N SER A 474 -0.33 24.14 -25.96
CA SER A 474 -1.49 23.46 -25.37
C SER A 474 -1.23 22.94 -23.95
N SER A 475 0.03 22.81 -23.54
CA SER A 475 0.38 22.46 -22.16
C SER A 475 0.37 23.68 -21.23
N MET A 476 0.44 24.90 -21.77
CA MET A 476 0.29 26.15 -21.01
C MET A 476 -1.17 26.56 -20.78
N HIS A 477 -2.03 26.28 -21.76
CA HIS A 477 -3.47 26.50 -21.66
C HIS A 477 -4.12 25.13 -21.43
N GLY A 478 -4.41 24.79 -20.17
CA GLY A 478 -5.22 23.60 -19.88
C GLY A 478 -6.42 23.54 -20.82
N LEU A 479 -6.73 22.35 -21.33
CA LEU A 479 -7.83 22.11 -22.28
C LEU A 479 -9.01 23.03 -21.92
N PRO A 480 -9.53 23.84 -22.86
CA PRO A 480 -10.70 24.65 -22.57
C PRO A 480 -11.80 23.68 -22.12
N THR A 481 -12.16 23.78 -20.85
CA THR A 481 -13.36 23.14 -20.33
C THR A 481 -14.49 23.58 -21.22
N THR A 482 -14.97 22.67 -22.06
CA THR A 482 -16.27 22.80 -22.72
C THR A 482 -17.29 22.86 -21.60
N ALA A 483 -17.57 24.08 -21.14
CA ALA A 483 -18.75 24.38 -20.37
C ALA A 483 -19.94 24.05 -21.27
N ASN A 484 -20.52 22.87 -21.08
CA ASN A 484 -21.86 22.63 -21.60
C ASN A 484 -22.87 23.28 -20.62
N PRO A 485 -23.90 23.97 -21.15
CA PRO A 485 -24.84 24.80 -20.40
C PRO A 485 -25.69 24.04 -19.39
#